data_AF-A0A1G6GMG9-F1
#
_entry.id   AF-A0A1G6GMG9-F1
#
_cell.length_a   1.000
_cell.length_b   1.000
_cell.length_c   1.000
_cell.angle_alpha   90.00
_cell.angle_beta   90.00
_cell.angle_gamma   90.00
#
_symmetry.space_group_name_H-M   'P 1'
#
loop_
_entity.id
_entity.type
_entity.pdbx_description
1 polymer ?
#
loop_
_entity_poly.entity_id
_entity_poly.type
_entity_poly.pdbx_seq_one_letter_code
_entity_poly.pdbx_strand_id
1 'polypeptide(L)'
;MFANLNGWHLIILLVVILLLFGAAKLPALAKSVGESARILKGEIRETRKESAATAAESARPTGTAAPAPVVDGASQSLSHRQD
;
A
#
# COMPACT_ATOMS: atom_id res chain seq x y z
N MET A 1 33.74 -3.85 -9.58
CA MET A 1 34.47 -2.75 -8.91
C MET A 1 33.79 -2.26 -7.61
N PHE A 2 32.96 -3.07 -6.93
CA PHE A 2 32.18 -2.63 -5.74
C PHE A 2 32.55 -3.36 -4.44
N ALA A 3 33.45 -4.34 -4.49
CA ALA A 3 33.79 -5.18 -3.34
C ALA A 3 34.75 -4.53 -2.32
N ASN A 4 35.23 -3.31 -2.58
CA ASN A 4 36.12 -2.56 -1.67
C ASN A 4 35.39 -1.61 -0.71
N LEU A 5 34.05 -1.67 -0.63
CA LEU A 5 33.31 -1.12 0.50
C LEU A 5 33.52 -2.02 1.72
N ASN A 6 34.76 -2.06 2.20
CA ASN A 6 35.16 -2.70 3.43
C ASN A 6 34.17 -2.23 4.49
N GLY A 7 33.40 -3.14 5.10
CA GLY A 7 32.33 -2.82 6.04
C GLY A 7 32.75 -1.89 7.18
N TRP A 8 34.06 -1.76 7.42
CA TRP A 8 34.68 -0.72 8.22
C TRP A 8 34.21 0.71 7.84
N HIS A 9 34.14 1.06 6.56
CA HIS A 9 33.69 2.40 6.12
C HIS A 9 32.24 2.68 6.54
N LEU A 10 31.37 1.66 6.55
CA LEU A 10 29.99 1.84 7.02
C LEU A 10 29.93 2.12 8.51
N ILE A 11 30.81 1.51 9.31
CA ILE A 11 30.91 1.81 10.75
C ILE A 11 31.37 3.26 10.94
N ILE A 12 32.40 3.72 10.22
CA ILE A 12 32.89 5.11 10.31
C ILE A 12 31.77 6.08 9.93
N LEU A 13 31.08 5.82 8.82
CA LEU A 13 29.98 6.67 8.37
C LEU A 13 28.84 6.71 9.40
N LEU A 14 28.48 5.56 9.97
CA LEU A 14 27.47 5.48 11.02
C LEU A 14 27.88 6.30 12.25
N VAL A 15 29.15 6.21 12.66
CA VAL A 15 29.71 7.00 13.77
C VAL A 15 29.60 8.50 13.47
N VAL A 16 30.01 8.96 12.29
CA VAL A 16 29.90 10.38 11.89
C VAL A 16 28.45 10.87 11.96
N ILE A 17 27.50 10.10 11.42
CA ILE A 17 26.08 10.45 11.48
C ILE A 17 25.58 10.47 12.94
N LEU A 18 26.03 9.54 13.78
CA LEU A 18 25.68 9.51 15.20
C LEU A 18 26.26 10.70 15.97
N LEU A 19 27.43 11.22 15.60
CA LEU A 19 27.98 12.45 16.18
C LEU A 19 27.18 13.69 15.75
N LEU A 20 26.76 13.78 14.49
CA LEU A 20 26.01 14.93 13.97
C LEU A 20 24.55 14.97 14.47
N PHE A 21 23.87 13.82 14.43
CA PHE A 21 22.45 13.73 14.73
C PHE A 21 22.17 13.25 16.17
N GLY A 22 23.12 12.56 16.80
CA GLY A 22 22.95 11.94 18.12
C GLY A 22 22.34 10.54 18.05
N ALA A 23 22.70 9.68 19.02
CA ALA A 23 22.27 8.28 19.07
C ALA A 23 20.75 8.08 19.21
N ALA A 24 20.04 9.06 19.76
CA ALA A 24 18.59 8.99 19.94
C ALA A 24 17.78 9.42 18.70
N LYS A 25 18.36 10.22 17.79
CA LYS A 25 17.62 10.79 16.64
C LYS A 25 17.53 9.85 15.45
N LEU A 26 18.59 9.08 15.16
CA LEU A 26 18.53 8.04 14.12
C LEU A 26 17.43 6.99 14.35
N PRO A 27 17.31 6.35 15.53
CA PRO A 27 16.26 5.36 15.76
C PRO A 27 14.87 5.99 15.75
N ALA A 28 14.72 7.23 16.24
CA ALA A 28 13.44 7.93 16.19
C ALA A 28 12.96 8.18 14.75
N LEU A 29 13.86 8.66 13.88
CA LEU A 29 13.57 8.87 12.46
C LEU A 29 13.33 7.55 11.71
N ALA A 30 14.12 6.52 12.00
CA ALA A 30 13.91 5.19 11.41
C ALA A 30 12.55 4.60 11.79
N LYS A 31 12.09 4.84 13.02
CA LYS A 31 10.79 4.35 13.50
C LYS A 31 9.63 5.04 12.76
N SER A 32 9.66 6.37 12.61
CA SER A 32 8.60 7.11 11.90
C SER A 32 8.57 6.81 10.41
N VAL A 33 9.73 6.78 9.74
CA VAL A 33 9.83 6.42 8.32
C VAL A 33 9.46 4.96 8.08
N GLY A 34 9.86 4.06 8.99
CA GLY A 34 9.52 2.64 8.93
C GLY A 34 8.02 2.38 9.04
N GLU A 35 7.32 3.17 9.85
CA GLU A 35 5.87 3.10 10.00
C GLU A 35 5.15 3.52 8.71
N SER A 36 5.54 4.65 8.11
CA SER A 36 5.03 5.08 6.79
C SER A 36 5.34 4.08 5.68
N ALA A 37 6.56 3.51 5.68
CA ALA A 37 6.97 2.51 4.70
C ALA A 37 6.20 1.19 4.86
N ARG A 38 5.84 0.79 6.09
CA ARG A 38 5.06 -0.43 6.36
C ARG A 38 3.65 -0.34 5.79
N ILE A 39 3.00 0.80 5.96
CA ILE A 39 1.65 1.05 5.43
C ILE A 39 1.70 0.96 3.91
N LEU A 40 2.61 1.70 3.27
CA LEU A 40 2.81 1.69 1.83
C LEU A 40 3.19 0.29 1.30
N LYS A 41 4.04 -0.45 2.01
CA LYS A 41 4.41 -1.83 1.66
C LYS A 41 3.19 -2.75 1.70
N GLY A 42 2.26 -2.55 2.64
CA GLY A 42 1.01 -3.29 2.75
C GLY A 42 0.13 -3.08 1.52
N GLU A 43 -0.14 -1.81 1.19
CA GLU A 43 -0.92 -1.43 0.02
C GLU A 43 -0.31 -1.96 -1.29
N ILE A 44 1.01 -1.80 -1.49
CA ILE A 44 1.71 -2.31 -2.68
C ILE A 44 1.62 -3.84 -2.78
N ARG A 45 1.59 -4.56 -1.65
CA ARG A 45 1.52 -6.03 -1.62
C ARG A 45 0.12 -6.52 -1.97
N GLU A 46 -0.91 -5.79 -1.57
CA GLU A 46 -2.31 -6.01 -1.97
C GLU A 46 -2.43 -5.92 -3.50
N THR A 47 -1.94 -4.82 -4.10
CA THR A 47 -2.00 -4.60 -5.55
C THR A 47 -1.21 -5.65 -6.33
N ARG A 48 -0.05 -6.08 -5.82
CA ARG A 48 0.75 -7.13 -6.45
C ARG A 48 0.06 -8.50 -6.36
N LYS A 49 -0.65 -8.79 -5.27
CA LYS A 49 -1.41 -10.02 -5.09
C LYS A 49 -2.65 -10.07 -5.98
N GLU A 50 -3.33 -8.95 -6.14
CA GLU A 50 -4.44 -8.81 -7.08
C GLU A 50 -3.97 -8.92 -8.54
N SER A 51 -2.83 -8.31 -8.89
CA SER A 51 -2.22 -8.48 -10.22
C SER A 51 -1.87 -9.95 -10.53
N ALA A 52 -1.45 -10.72 -9.53
CA ALA A 52 -1.18 -12.15 -9.68
C ALA A 52 -2.46 -13.00 -9.75
N ALA A 53 -3.55 -12.59 -9.10
CA ALA A 53 -4.86 -13.25 -9.17
C ALA A 53 -5.59 -12.93 -10.48
N THR A 54 -5.52 -11.70 -10.97
CA THR A 54 -6.05 -11.28 -12.28
C THR A 54 -5.35 -12.00 -13.44
N ALA A 55 -4.04 -12.26 -13.33
CA ALA A 55 -3.32 -13.07 -14.32
C ALA A 55 -3.78 -14.54 -14.38
N ALA A 56 -4.35 -15.08 -13.29
CA ALA A 56 -4.93 -16.42 -13.26
C ALA A 56 -6.41 -16.45 -13.71
N GLU A 57 -7.17 -15.36 -13.49
CA GLU A 57 -8.59 -15.27 -13.89
C GLU A 57 -8.76 -14.93 -15.39
N SER A 58 -7.77 -14.27 -16.03
CA SER A 58 -7.81 -13.94 -17.46
C SER A 58 -7.72 -15.16 -18.41
N ALA A 59 -7.64 -16.38 -17.89
CA ALA A 59 -7.68 -17.63 -18.65
C ALA A 59 -9.03 -18.37 -18.59
N ARG A 60 -10.10 -17.74 -18.09
CA ARG A 60 -11.46 -18.33 -18.09
C ARG A 60 -12.33 -17.68 -19.18
N PRO A 61 -12.91 -18.46 -20.11
CA PRO A 61 -13.82 -17.89 -21.09
C PRO A 61 -15.12 -17.47 -20.38
N THR A 62 -15.39 -16.16 -20.37
CA THR A 62 -16.64 -15.59 -19.86
C THR A 62 -17.78 -15.98 -20.80
N GLY A 63 -18.44 -17.10 -20.49
CA GLY A 63 -19.70 -17.50 -21.10
C GLY A 63 -20.89 -17.02 -20.26
N THR A 64 -21.78 -16.29 -20.92
CA THR A 64 -23.24 -16.27 -20.68
C THR A 64 -23.84 -15.37 -19.59
N ALA A 65 -24.73 -14.51 -20.11
CA ALA A 65 -25.97 -13.94 -19.54
C ALA A 65 -25.91 -12.69 -18.65
N ALA A 66 -26.28 -11.56 -19.26
CA ALA A 66 -27.08 -10.53 -18.60
C ALA A 66 -28.40 -11.12 -18.09
N PRO A 67 -28.89 -10.63 -16.94
CA PRO A 67 -30.10 -9.81 -17.00
C PRO A 67 -29.98 -8.56 -16.13
N ALA A 68 -30.40 -7.43 -16.69
CA ALA A 68 -30.66 -6.21 -15.95
C ALA A 68 -31.90 -6.41 -15.06
N PRO A 69 -31.84 -6.14 -13.74
CA PRO A 69 -33.03 -5.79 -12.99
C PRO A 69 -33.27 -4.29 -13.15
N VAL A 70 -34.43 -4.04 -13.72
CA VAL A 70 -35.12 -2.77 -13.90
C VAL A 70 -35.09 -1.87 -12.66
N VAL A 71 -35.06 -0.58 -12.96
CA VAL A 71 -35.24 0.54 -12.05
C VAL A 71 -36.62 0.43 -11.37
N ASP A 72 -36.65 0.46 -10.04
CA ASP A 72 -37.86 0.85 -9.31
C ASP A 72 -37.48 1.55 -8.01
N GLY A 73 -37.36 2.88 -8.11
CA GLY A 73 -37.06 3.77 -6.99
C GLY A 73 -37.74 5.13 -7.10
N ALA A 74 -38.72 5.28 -8.01
CA ALA A 74 -39.46 6.51 -8.23
C ALA A 74 -40.74 6.64 -7.37
N SER A 75 -41.00 5.69 -6.46
CA SER A 75 -42.26 5.61 -5.71
C SER A 75 -42.16 6.01 -4.23
N GLN A 76 -41.01 6.47 -3.74
CA GLN A 76 -40.82 6.79 -2.30
C GLN A 76 -40.93 8.29 -1.92
N SER A 77 -41.25 9.21 -2.83
CA SER A 77 -41.33 10.65 -2.49
C SER A 77 -42.74 11.22 -2.28
N LEU A 78 -43.80 10.41 -2.39
CA LEU A 78 -45.19 10.85 -2.15
C LEU A 78 -45.72 10.41 -0.77
N SER A 79 -44.93 10.61 0.28
CA SER A 79 -45.37 10.43 1.68
C SER A 79 -44.92 11.56 2.61
N HIS A 80 -44.29 12.62 2.09
CA HIS A 80 -43.78 13.76 2.87
C HIS A 80 -44.71 14.99 2.85
N ARG A 81 -46.04 14.78 2.74
CA ARG A 81 -47.04 15.86 2.72
C ARG A 81 -48.31 15.49 3.48
N GLN A 82 -48.17 15.12 4.75
CA GLN A 82 -49.09 15.28 5.90
C GLN A 82 -48.19 14.90 7.08
N ASP A 83 -47.69 15.84 7.88
CA ASP A 83 -48.39 16.48 9.00
C ASP A 83 -47.85 17.89 9.30
#